data_AF-A0A841HVI2-F1
#
_entry.id   AF-A0A841HVI2-F1
#
_cell.length_a   1.000
_cell.length_b   1.000
_cell.length_c   1.000
_cell.angle_alpha   90.00
_cell.angle_beta   90.00
_cell.angle_gamma   90.00
#
_symmetry.space_group_name_H-M   'P 1'
#
loop_
_entity.id
_entity.type
_entity.pdbx_description
1 polymer ?
#
loop_
_entity_poly.entity_id
_entity_poly.type
_entity_poly.pdbx_seq_one_letter_code
_entity_poly.pdbx_strand_id
1 'polypeptide(L)'
;MNPSQQARLNQAIVRNNLPETQGVILEACDRSLSESRDGSRTMDDRLISAQEARLCFRSNQEIVAAQTSDPNADRIVQPHVELAEASVKETKSATEFMGLTWGLGFGYSFGEDEAIDDATIVDGVVRVNSRKKDQPRAVLEFHRYFWCNSGRTKLDRGCGPFVAVAASEDDVLAGVGVGFMYGRKSTPSDTEGFSVGIGVVLDGNIKDLADGFKENEPPPGTETAVRYETKSRWSALIIVSRTF
;
A
#
# COMPACT_ATOMS: atom_id res chain seq x y z
N MET A 1 34.30 7.62 11.56
CA MET A 1 35.48 8.41 11.12
C MET A 1 36.75 7.73 11.59
N ASN A 2 37.76 7.60 10.73
CA ASN A 2 39.06 7.05 11.17
C ASN A 2 39.94 8.14 11.84
N PRO A 3 41.01 7.78 12.56
CA PRO A 3 41.84 8.76 13.27
C PRO A 3 42.47 9.85 12.37
N SER A 4 42.82 9.49 11.13
CA SER A 4 43.38 10.44 10.14
C SER A 4 42.34 11.49 9.73
N GLN A 5 41.11 11.05 9.45
CA GLN A 5 39.99 11.93 9.14
C GLN A 5 39.66 12.84 10.34
N GLN A 6 39.67 12.32 11.58
CA GLN A 6 39.43 13.14 12.77
C GLN A 6 40.49 14.23 12.95
N ALA A 7 41.77 13.89 12.74
CA ALA A 7 42.85 14.87 12.81
C ALA A 7 42.69 15.97 11.75
N ARG A 8 42.34 15.59 10.52
CA ARG A 8 42.06 16.54 9.43
C ARG A 8 40.86 17.43 9.73
N LEU A 9 39.78 16.86 10.25
CA LEU A 9 38.58 17.62 10.65
C LEU A 9 38.94 18.68 11.69
N ASN A 10 39.62 18.28 12.77
CA ASN A 10 40.03 19.20 13.83
C ASN A 10 40.92 20.34 13.28
N GLN A 11 41.86 20.02 12.38
CA GLN A 11 42.72 21.02 11.73
C GLN A 11 41.93 21.97 10.81
N ALA A 12 40.93 21.47 10.10
CA ALA A 12 40.08 22.28 9.23
C ALA A 12 39.22 23.25 10.05
N ILE A 13 38.63 22.79 11.16
CA ILE A 13 37.83 23.60 12.08
C ILE A 13 38.68 24.71 12.71
N VAL A 14 39.86 24.37 13.26
CA VAL A 14 40.76 25.37 13.88
C VAL A 14 41.18 26.46 12.89
N ARG A 15 41.32 26.12 11.60
CA ARG A 15 41.65 27.08 10.53
C ARG A 15 40.44 27.84 10.00
N ASN A 16 39.23 27.58 10.53
CA ASN A 16 37.96 28.06 10.00
C ASN A 16 37.80 27.77 8.48
N ASN A 17 38.34 26.64 8.01
CA ASN A 17 38.28 26.23 6.62
C ASN A 17 37.02 25.38 6.40
N LEU A 18 35.88 26.05 6.22
CA LEU A 18 34.59 25.38 6.08
C LEU A 18 34.52 24.41 4.88
N PRO A 19 35.06 24.72 3.68
CA PRO A 19 35.08 23.77 2.56
C PRO A 19 35.85 22.47 2.88
N GLU A 20 37.00 22.58 3.55
CA GLU A 20 37.78 21.40 3.96
C GLU A 20 37.06 20.62 5.06
N THR A 21 36.43 21.32 6.01
CA THR A 21 35.59 20.73 7.07
C THR A 21 34.47 19.90 6.45
N GLN A 22 33.72 20.48 5.50
CA GLN A 22 32.67 19.79 4.76
C GLN A 22 33.22 18.58 4.01
N GLY A 23 34.34 18.74 3.29
CA GLY A 23 34.96 17.65 2.52
C GLY A 23 35.34 16.44 3.38
N VAL A 24 35.90 16.66 4.57
CA VAL A 24 36.26 15.58 5.50
C VAL A 24 35.02 14.88 6.06
N ILE A 25 33.97 15.64 6.40
CA ILE A 25 32.70 15.07 6.88
C ILE A 25 32.05 14.21 5.79
N LEU A 26 32.03 14.70 4.55
CA LEU A 26 31.51 13.95 3.42
C LEU A 26 32.31 12.66 3.20
N GLU A 27 33.64 12.73 3.18
CA GLU A 27 34.48 11.54 3.06
C GLU A 27 34.18 10.48 4.13
N ALA A 28 33.84 10.92 5.35
CA ALA A 28 33.54 10.03 6.47
C ALA A 28 32.12 9.45 6.45
N CYS A 29 31.12 10.21 5.98
CA CYS A 29 29.69 9.86 6.07
C CYS A 29 29.09 9.40 4.72
N ASP A 30 29.71 9.72 3.59
CA ASP A 30 29.16 9.49 2.24
C ASP A 30 28.97 8.01 1.92
N ARG A 31 29.80 7.12 2.50
CA ARG A 31 29.61 5.68 2.34
C ARG A 31 28.24 5.20 2.83
N SER A 32 27.87 5.50 4.08
CA SER A 32 26.57 5.10 4.62
C SER A 32 25.43 5.80 3.87
N LEU A 33 25.62 7.05 3.44
CA LEU A 33 24.63 7.75 2.64
C LEU A 33 24.41 7.09 1.27
N SER A 34 25.48 6.71 0.58
CA SER A 34 25.45 6.00 -0.69
C SER A 34 24.80 4.63 -0.54
N GLU A 35 25.21 3.86 0.48
CA GLU A 35 24.64 2.54 0.79
C GLU A 35 23.13 2.63 1.11
N SER A 36 22.66 3.70 1.76
CA SER A 36 21.23 3.91 2.02
C SER A 36 20.38 4.07 0.75
N ARG A 37 21.00 4.52 -0.34
CA ARG A 37 20.37 4.80 -1.63
C ARG A 37 20.64 3.72 -2.66
N ASP A 38 21.44 2.70 -2.30
CA ASP A 38 21.77 1.59 -3.18
C ASP A 38 20.57 0.65 -3.36
N GLY A 39 20.00 0.69 -4.57
CA GLY A 39 18.88 -0.15 -4.95
C GLY A 39 19.20 -1.65 -4.96
N SER A 40 20.47 -2.06 -4.91
CA SER A 40 20.87 -3.47 -4.83
C SER A 40 20.71 -4.08 -3.43
N ARG A 41 20.67 -3.25 -2.38
CA ARG A 41 20.55 -3.68 -0.98
C ARG A 41 19.11 -3.94 -0.56
N THR A 42 18.93 -4.67 0.54
CA THR A 42 17.61 -4.87 1.14
C THR A 42 17.09 -3.56 1.77
N MET A 43 15.78 -3.48 2.02
CA MET A 43 15.19 -2.29 2.66
C MET A 43 15.71 -2.10 4.09
N ASP A 44 15.91 -3.19 4.83
CA ASP A 44 16.44 -3.15 6.19
C ASP A 44 17.89 -2.66 6.20
N ASP A 45 18.73 -3.16 5.29
CA ASP A 45 20.11 -2.69 5.14
C ASP A 45 20.14 -1.20 4.81
N ARG A 46 19.29 -0.75 3.88
CA ARG A 46 19.20 0.66 3.50
C ARG A 46 18.75 1.53 4.66
N LEU A 47 17.84 1.04 5.51
CA LEU A 47 17.35 1.77 6.67
C LEU A 47 18.45 1.93 7.72
N ILE A 48 19.21 0.86 7.98
CA ILE A 48 20.39 0.89 8.85
C ILE A 48 21.40 1.91 8.32
N SER A 49 21.79 1.82 7.05
CA SER A 49 22.73 2.76 6.43
C SER A 49 22.21 4.21 6.44
N ALA A 50 20.90 4.43 6.26
CA ALA A 50 20.28 5.76 6.36
C ALA A 50 20.39 6.33 7.79
N GLN A 51 20.12 5.50 8.79
CA GLN A 51 20.23 5.88 10.21
C GLN A 51 21.68 6.19 10.59
N GLU A 52 22.64 5.38 10.13
CA GLU A 52 24.08 5.62 10.30
C GLU A 52 24.50 6.94 9.66
N ALA A 53 24.09 7.19 8.41
CA ALA A 53 24.38 8.45 7.71
C ALA A 53 23.81 9.64 8.48
N ARG A 54 22.55 9.55 8.93
CA ARG A 54 21.90 10.61 9.71
C ARG A 54 22.65 10.91 11.00
N LEU A 55 23.03 9.87 11.75
CA LEU A 55 23.80 10.01 13.00
C LEU A 55 25.18 10.61 12.73
N CYS A 56 25.86 10.16 11.67
CA CYS A 56 27.17 10.67 11.26
C CYS A 56 27.10 12.17 10.94
N PHE A 57 26.17 12.59 10.09
CA PHE A 57 26.03 14.00 9.72
C PHE A 57 25.59 14.88 10.89
N ARG A 58 24.61 14.46 11.71
CA ARG A 58 24.18 15.23 12.88
C ARG A 58 25.28 15.40 13.92
N SER A 59 25.99 14.32 14.26
CA SER A 59 27.09 14.41 15.22
C SER A 59 28.21 15.33 14.74
N ASN A 60 28.56 15.29 13.45
CA ASN A 60 29.57 16.20 12.91
C ASN A 60 29.07 17.64 12.81
N GLN A 61 27.78 17.87 12.50
CA GLN A 61 27.18 19.20 12.52
C GLN A 61 27.26 19.83 13.92
N GLU A 62 26.97 19.06 14.97
CA GLU A 62 27.07 19.50 16.37
C GLU A 62 28.53 19.83 16.75
N ILE A 63 29.48 18.99 16.35
CA ILE A 63 30.92 19.22 16.58
C ILE A 63 31.37 20.52 15.89
N VAL A 64 31.01 20.71 14.62
CA VAL A 64 31.36 21.90 13.87
C VAL A 64 30.75 23.13 14.54
N ALA A 65 29.46 23.12 14.85
CA ALA A 65 28.77 24.22 15.51
C ALA A 65 29.37 24.57 16.89
N ALA A 66 29.85 23.57 17.63
CA ALA A 66 30.46 23.77 18.96
C ALA A 66 31.90 24.28 18.90
N GLN A 67 32.64 24.01 17.81
CA GLN A 67 34.08 24.26 17.74
C GLN A 67 34.48 25.40 16.79
N THR A 68 33.53 25.97 16.05
CA THR A 68 33.75 27.14 15.19
C THR A 68 33.12 28.40 15.77
N SER A 69 33.69 29.55 15.42
CA SER A 69 33.09 30.86 15.67
C SER A 69 32.21 31.34 14.51
N ASP A 70 32.16 30.61 13.39
CA ASP A 70 31.36 30.99 12.23
C ASP A 70 29.88 30.66 12.44
N PRO A 71 28.97 31.66 12.43
CA PRO A 71 27.55 31.45 12.66
C PRO A 71 26.83 30.70 11.53
N ASN A 72 27.49 30.42 10.41
CA ASN A 72 26.94 29.66 9.28
C ASN A 72 27.52 28.24 9.16
N ALA A 73 28.35 27.81 10.10
CA ALA A 73 29.05 26.53 9.96
C ALA A 73 28.12 25.31 10.04
N ASP A 74 26.95 25.45 10.66
CA ASP A 74 25.86 24.46 10.63
C ASP A 74 25.32 24.22 9.21
N ARG A 75 25.29 25.27 8.37
CA ARG A 75 24.73 25.24 7.02
C ARG A 75 25.54 24.41 6.03
N ILE A 76 26.83 24.18 6.28
CA ILE A 76 27.68 23.43 5.34
C ILE A 76 27.36 21.93 5.35
N VAL A 77 26.81 21.42 6.47
CA VAL A 77 26.42 20.01 6.62
C VAL A 77 24.90 19.84 6.49
N GLN A 78 24.13 20.90 6.74
CA GLN A 78 22.66 20.87 6.74
C GLN A 78 22.02 20.18 5.52
N PRO A 79 22.45 20.42 4.25
CA PRO A 79 21.87 19.71 3.11
C PRO A 79 22.04 18.20 3.15
N HIS A 80 23.14 17.72 3.75
CA HIS A 80 23.42 16.29 3.88
C HIS A 80 22.70 15.66 5.08
N VAL A 81 22.46 16.43 6.14
CA VAL A 81 21.56 16.03 7.23
C VAL A 81 20.15 15.82 6.66
N GLU A 82 19.63 16.80 5.93
CA GLU A 82 18.30 16.73 5.30
C GLU A 82 18.19 15.56 4.33
N LEU A 83 19.21 15.33 3.51
CA LEU A 83 19.25 14.19 2.59
C LEU A 83 19.26 12.85 3.34
N ALA A 84 20.04 12.72 4.42
CA ALA A 84 20.06 11.50 5.23
C ALA A 84 18.72 11.28 5.96
N GLU A 85 18.09 12.34 6.45
CA GLU A 85 16.75 12.29 7.06
C GLU A 85 15.67 11.89 6.06
N ALA A 86 15.74 12.44 4.84
CA ALA A 86 14.89 12.02 3.74
C ALA A 86 15.08 10.54 3.44
N SER A 87 16.32 10.04 3.33
CA SER A 87 16.59 8.60 3.14
C SER A 87 15.99 7.73 4.25
N VAL A 88 16.09 8.16 5.52
CA VAL A 88 15.47 7.44 6.65
C VAL A 88 13.95 7.40 6.48
N LYS A 89 13.34 8.55 6.19
CA LYS A 89 11.89 8.67 6.04
C LYS A 89 11.39 7.82 4.88
N GLU A 90 11.99 7.95 3.70
CA GLU A 90 11.62 7.22 2.49
C GLU A 90 11.78 5.71 2.65
N THR A 91 12.88 5.26 3.26
CA THR A 91 13.12 3.83 3.44
C THR A 91 12.15 3.24 4.47
N LYS A 92 11.88 3.95 5.57
CA LYS A 92 10.88 3.53 6.56
C LYS A 92 9.48 3.46 5.96
N SER A 93 9.05 4.51 5.27
CA SER A 93 7.73 4.56 4.61
C SER A 93 7.60 3.47 3.54
N ALA A 94 8.67 3.17 2.81
CA ALA A 94 8.69 2.08 1.86
C ALA A 94 8.56 0.71 2.55
N THR A 95 9.24 0.46 3.68
CA THR A 95 9.07 -0.79 4.44
C THR A 95 7.64 -0.95 4.95
N GLU A 96 7.02 0.12 5.45
CA GLU A 96 5.62 0.13 5.89
C GLU A 96 4.67 -0.17 4.74
N PHE A 97 4.81 0.54 3.61
CA PHE A 97 3.99 0.36 2.41
C PHE A 97 4.11 -1.05 1.80
N MET A 98 5.30 -1.67 1.89
CA MET A 98 5.54 -3.03 1.40
C MET A 98 5.12 -4.12 2.39
N GLY A 99 4.75 -3.74 3.61
CA GLY A 99 4.39 -4.61 4.70
C GLY A 99 3.04 -5.33 4.52
N LEU A 100 2.57 -5.90 5.62
CA LEU A 100 1.20 -6.41 5.74
C LEU A 100 0.33 -5.28 6.26
N THR A 101 -0.43 -4.68 5.37
CA THR A 101 -1.26 -3.51 5.63
C THR A 101 -2.71 -3.82 5.33
N TRP A 102 -3.60 -3.06 5.96
CA TRP A 102 -5.02 -3.10 5.68
C TRP A 102 -5.37 -1.90 4.80
N GLY A 103 -6.40 -2.07 3.98
CA GLY A 103 -6.94 -1.04 3.13
C GLY A 103 -8.45 -1.03 3.22
N LEU A 104 -9.05 0.16 3.16
CA LEU A 104 -10.48 0.32 2.95
C LEU A 104 -10.66 0.84 1.54
N GLY A 105 -11.55 0.19 0.80
CA GLY A 105 -11.77 0.50 -0.59
C GLY A 105 -13.21 0.34 -1.04
N PHE A 106 -13.42 0.78 -2.26
CA PHE A 106 -14.65 0.54 -3.01
C PHE A 106 -14.34 -0.47 -4.10
N GLY A 107 -15.20 -1.49 -4.18
CA GLY A 107 -15.15 -2.51 -5.19
C GLY A 107 -16.37 -2.46 -6.10
N TYR A 108 -16.23 -3.07 -7.26
CA TYR A 108 -17.34 -3.41 -8.12
C TYR A 108 -17.15 -4.84 -8.58
N SER A 109 -18.18 -5.68 -8.41
CA SER A 109 -18.14 -7.06 -8.86
C SER A 109 -19.06 -7.31 -10.03
N PHE A 110 -18.62 -8.16 -10.95
CA PHE A 110 -19.33 -8.54 -12.16
C PHE A 110 -19.63 -10.04 -12.12
N GLY A 111 -20.90 -10.39 -11.99
CA GLY A 111 -21.35 -11.79 -12.03
C GLY A 111 -21.62 -12.23 -13.47
N GLU A 112 -21.36 -13.50 -13.78
CA GLU A 112 -21.81 -14.08 -15.06
C GLU A 112 -23.33 -14.29 -15.02
N ASP A 113 -23.80 -14.94 -13.95
CA ASP A 113 -25.20 -15.25 -13.70
C ASP A 113 -25.92 -14.15 -12.90
N GLU A 114 -27.16 -13.89 -13.29
CA GLU A 114 -28.05 -12.95 -12.61
C GLU A 114 -28.56 -13.57 -11.30
N ALA A 115 -28.37 -12.87 -10.18
CA ALA A 115 -29.04 -13.24 -8.94
C ALA A 115 -30.48 -12.72 -8.96
N ILE A 116 -31.42 -13.53 -8.48
CA ILE A 116 -32.82 -13.11 -8.37
C ILE A 116 -33.00 -12.45 -7.01
N ASP A 117 -33.38 -11.17 -7.04
CA ASP A 117 -33.55 -10.37 -5.83
C ASP A 117 -35.01 -10.43 -5.35
N ASP A 118 -35.95 -10.36 -6.30
CA ASP A 118 -37.38 -10.50 -6.06
C ASP A 118 -38.13 -11.11 -7.26
N ALA A 119 -39.18 -11.86 -6.97
CA ALA A 119 -40.06 -12.55 -7.90
C ALA A 119 -41.45 -12.79 -7.26
N THR A 120 -42.49 -12.76 -8.10
CA THR A 120 -43.89 -12.94 -7.69
C THR A 120 -44.62 -13.89 -8.62
N ILE A 121 -45.77 -14.41 -8.20
CA ILE A 121 -46.66 -15.17 -9.07
C ILE A 121 -47.78 -14.25 -9.53
N VAL A 122 -47.87 -14.02 -10.85
CA VAL A 122 -48.91 -13.22 -11.49
C VAL A 122 -49.61 -14.09 -12.51
N ASP A 123 -50.94 -14.21 -12.39
CA ASP A 123 -51.78 -15.04 -13.26
C ASP A 123 -51.32 -16.51 -13.34
N GLY A 124 -50.85 -17.05 -12.22
CA GLY A 124 -50.36 -18.44 -12.14
C GLY A 124 -49.00 -18.67 -12.80
N VAL A 125 -48.25 -17.60 -13.10
CA VAL A 125 -46.91 -17.67 -13.71
C VAL A 125 -45.89 -16.95 -12.83
N VAL A 126 -44.72 -17.54 -12.66
CA VAL A 126 -43.60 -16.95 -11.92
C VAL A 126 -42.98 -15.81 -12.75
N ARG A 127 -42.94 -14.61 -12.19
CA ARG A 127 -42.36 -13.40 -12.77
C ARG A 127 -41.25 -12.87 -11.89
N VAL A 128 -40.05 -12.71 -12.44
CA VAL A 128 -38.93 -12.09 -11.74
C VAL A 128 -39.10 -10.56 -11.82
N ASN A 129 -39.12 -9.91 -10.65
CA ASN A 129 -39.32 -8.48 -10.52
C ASN A 129 -38.00 -7.70 -10.56
N SER A 130 -36.96 -8.22 -9.90
CA SER A 130 -35.64 -7.59 -9.84
C SER A 130 -34.50 -8.61 -9.89
N ARG A 131 -33.38 -8.18 -10.48
CA ARG A 131 -32.16 -8.99 -10.63
C ARG A 131 -30.94 -8.18 -10.23
N LYS A 132 -29.97 -8.85 -9.62
CA LYS A 132 -28.69 -8.29 -9.21
C LYS A 132 -27.56 -9.07 -9.90
N LYS A 133 -27.06 -8.52 -11.01
CA LYS A 133 -25.91 -9.11 -11.72
C LYS A 133 -24.59 -8.57 -11.18
N ASP A 134 -24.49 -7.24 -11.19
CA ASP A 134 -23.32 -6.51 -10.77
C ASP A 134 -23.65 -5.69 -9.52
N GLN A 135 -22.65 -5.44 -8.68
CA GLN A 135 -22.89 -4.68 -7.46
C GLN A 135 -21.66 -3.90 -6.98
N PRO A 136 -21.85 -2.64 -6.52
CA PRO A 136 -20.84 -1.91 -5.77
C PRO A 136 -20.63 -2.56 -4.39
N ARG A 137 -19.42 -2.43 -3.85
CA ARG A 137 -19.02 -3.06 -2.58
C ARG A 137 -18.16 -2.12 -1.76
N ALA A 138 -18.36 -2.12 -0.45
CA ALA A 138 -17.32 -1.68 0.46
C ALA A 138 -16.42 -2.88 0.75
N VAL A 139 -15.09 -2.68 0.68
CA VAL A 139 -14.13 -3.77 0.78
C VAL A 139 -13.08 -3.43 1.83
N LEU A 140 -12.95 -4.30 2.83
CA LEU A 140 -11.79 -4.33 3.71
C LEU A 140 -10.78 -5.30 3.11
N GLU A 141 -9.60 -4.80 2.80
CA GLU A 141 -8.60 -5.47 2.00
C GLU A 141 -7.29 -5.61 2.78
N PHE A 142 -6.59 -6.71 2.55
CA PHE A 142 -5.29 -7.02 3.13
C PHE A 142 -4.36 -7.51 2.02
N HIS A 143 -3.21 -6.86 1.85
CA HIS A 143 -2.23 -7.22 0.83
C HIS A 143 -0.84 -7.40 1.42
N ARG A 144 0.00 -8.01 0.57
CA ARG A 144 1.44 -7.96 0.71
C ARG A 144 2.03 -7.55 -0.64
N TYR A 145 2.73 -6.45 -0.69
CA TYR A 145 3.40 -6.04 -1.93
C TYR A 145 4.79 -6.64 -2.09
N PHE A 146 5.14 -6.84 -3.34
CA PHE A 146 6.50 -7.02 -3.82
C PHE A 146 6.87 -5.87 -4.77
N TRP A 147 8.15 -5.62 -4.95
CA TRP A 147 8.60 -4.55 -5.83
C TRP A 147 8.28 -4.89 -7.28
N CYS A 148 7.64 -3.96 -7.98
CA CYS A 148 7.26 -4.15 -9.39
C CYS A 148 7.74 -2.98 -10.24
N ASN A 149 8.21 -3.27 -11.45
CA ASN A 149 8.84 -2.29 -12.34
C ASN A 149 10.00 -1.56 -11.62
N SER A 150 10.11 -0.24 -11.79
CA SER A 150 11.09 0.61 -11.09
C SER A 150 10.71 0.93 -9.64
N GLY A 151 9.78 0.20 -9.02
CA GLY A 151 9.31 0.48 -7.65
C GLY A 151 10.41 0.41 -6.60
N ARG A 152 11.38 -0.51 -6.75
CA ARG A 152 12.50 -0.66 -5.80
C ARG A 152 13.46 0.54 -5.79
N THR A 153 13.65 1.19 -6.94
CA THR A 153 14.54 2.36 -7.06
C THR A 153 13.83 3.65 -6.71
N LYS A 154 12.56 3.80 -7.10
CA LYS A 154 11.76 4.98 -6.82
C LYS A 154 11.05 4.94 -5.46
N LEU A 155 11.05 3.78 -4.80
CA LEU A 155 10.38 3.53 -3.53
C LEU A 155 8.88 3.87 -3.55
N ASP A 156 8.22 3.87 -4.71
CA ASP A 156 6.88 4.44 -4.88
C ASP A 156 5.81 3.43 -5.33
N ARG A 157 6.18 2.20 -5.69
CA ARG A 157 5.26 1.25 -6.36
C ARG A 157 5.47 -0.18 -5.90
N GLY A 158 4.38 -0.87 -5.66
CA GLY A 158 4.34 -2.28 -5.30
C GLY A 158 3.25 -3.00 -6.06
N CYS A 159 3.36 -4.32 -6.16
CA CYS A 159 2.27 -5.16 -6.62
C CYS A 159 2.33 -6.53 -5.94
N GLY A 160 1.20 -7.16 -5.74
CA GLY A 160 1.15 -8.41 -4.98
C GLY A 160 -0.25 -8.94 -4.78
N PRO A 161 -0.37 -10.11 -4.14
CA PRO A 161 -1.66 -10.69 -3.82
C PRO A 161 -2.40 -9.85 -2.78
N PHE A 162 -3.72 -9.88 -2.87
CA PHE A 162 -4.60 -9.39 -1.83
C PHE A 162 -5.67 -10.42 -1.47
N VAL A 163 -6.16 -10.31 -0.24
CA VAL A 163 -7.41 -10.92 0.22
C VAL A 163 -8.33 -9.82 0.71
N ALA A 164 -9.63 -10.03 0.58
CA ALA A 164 -10.62 -9.01 0.85
C ALA A 164 -11.86 -9.62 1.48
N VAL A 165 -12.50 -8.86 2.35
CA VAL A 165 -13.87 -9.12 2.80
C VAL A 165 -14.74 -8.00 2.26
N ALA A 166 -15.80 -8.38 1.56
CA ALA A 166 -16.74 -7.44 0.98
C ALA A 166 -18.02 -7.37 1.80
N ALA A 167 -18.51 -6.15 2.00
CA ALA A 167 -19.86 -5.87 2.44
C ALA A 167 -20.72 -5.45 1.24
N SER A 168 -22.00 -5.80 1.29
CA SER A 168 -23.04 -5.32 0.37
C SER A 168 -24.09 -4.51 1.14
N GLU A 169 -25.13 -4.04 0.47
CA GLU A 169 -26.23 -3.29 1.10
C GLU A 169 -27.01 -4.14 2.12
N ASP A 170 -27.16 -5.42 1.83
CA ASP A 170 -27.99 -6.35 2.59
C ASP A 170 -27.18 -7.16 3.62
N ASP A 171 -25.87 -7.33 3.41
CA ASP A 171 -25.00 -8.17 4.24
C ASP A 171 -23.66 -7.48 4.57
N VAL A 172 -23.33 -7.43 5.87
CA VAL A 172 -22.03 -6.93 6.37
C VAL A 172 -20.86 -7.80 5.90
N LEU A 173 -21.11 -9.08 5.65
CA LEU A 173 -20.11 -10.08 5.27
C LEU A 173 -20.61 -10.86 4.04
N ALA A 174 -20.75 -10.14 2.93
CA ALA A 174 -21.36 -10.64 1.69
C ALA A 174 -20.45 -11.64 0.95
N GLY A 175 -19.12 -11.48 1.03
CA GLY A 175 -18.20 -12.37 0.33
C GLY A 175 -16.73 -12.19 0.68
N VAL A 176 -15.92 -13.16 0.25
CA VAL A 176 -14.47 -13.16 0.38
C VAL A 176 -13.84 -13.03 -1.01
N GLY A 177 -12.99 -12.02 -1.19
CA GLY A 177 -12.26 -11.74 -2.41
C GLY A 177 -10.80 -12.16 -2.33
N VAL A 178 -10.25 -12.60 -3.46
CA VAL A 178 -8.82 -12.83 -3.64
C VAL A 178 -8.39 -12.29 -4.99
N GLY A 179 -7.17 -11.77 -5.10
CA GLY A 179 -6.70 -11.28 -6.39
C GLY A 179 -5.29 -10.72 -6.34
N PHE A 180 -5.01 -9.88 -7.33
CA PHE A 180 -3.73 -9.20 -7.46
C PHE A 180 -3.95 -7.69 -7.50
N MET A 181 -3.04 -6.95 -6.89
CA MET A 181 -3.15 -5.51 -6.71
C MET A 181 -1.86 -4.81 -7.10
N TYR A 182 -2.01 -3.60 -7.64
CA TYR A 182 -0.94 -2.65 -7.87
C TYR A 182 -1.17 -1.43 -6.99
N GLY A 183 -0.17 -1.10 -6.17
CA GLY A 183 -0.16 0.06 -5.29
C GLY A 183 0.86 1.10 -5.74
N ARG A 184 0.52 2.37 -5.54
CA ARG A 184 1.41 3.51 -5.82
C ARG A 184 1.28 4.61 -4.77
N LYS A 185 2.42 5.08 -4.28
CA LYS A 185 2.55 6.26 -3.44
C LYS A 185 2.65 7.54 -4.28
N SER A 186 2.20 8.66 -3.73
CA SER A 186 2.33 9.97 -4.39
C SER A 186 3.78 10.46 -4.32
N THR A 187 4.41 10.30 -3.15
CA THR A 187 5.85 10.55 -2.94
C THR A 187 6.53 9.34 -2.28
N PRO A 188 7.85 9.17 -2.44
CA PRO A 188 8.62 8.11 -1.76
C PRO A 188 8.51 8.16 -0.23
N SER A 189 8.18 9.34 0.32
CA SER A 189 8.12 9.58 1.77
C SER A 189 6.75 9.38 2.40
N ASP A 190 5.71 9.16 1.59
CA ASP A 190 4.35 8.92 2.08
C ASP A 190 4.24 7.51 2.65
N THR A 191 3.56 7.31 3.79
CA THR A 191 3.33 5.96 4.33
C THR A 191 2.17 5.26 3.61
N GLU A 192 1.26 6.05 3.06
CA GLU A 192 0.05 5.60 2.39
C GLU A 192 0.18 5.65 0.86
N GLY A 193 -0.65 4.87 0.18
CA GLY A 193 -0.73 4.85 -1.27
C GLY A 193 -2.13 4.57 -1.78
N PHE A 194 -2.29 4.79 -3.08
CA PHE A 194 -3.48 4.40 -3.83
C PHE A 194 -3.25 3.05 -4.48
N SER A 195 -4.28 2.20 -4.46
CA SER A 195 -4.14 0.83 -4.92
C SER A 195 -5.32 0.40 -5.77
N VAL A 196 -5.02 -0.36 -6.83
CA VAL A 196 -6.01 -0.92 -7.75
C VAL A 196 -5.82 -2.43 -7.82
N GLY A 197 -6.87 -3.16 -7.49
CA GLY A 197 -6.90 -4.62 -7.49
C GLY A 197 -7.85 -5.17 -8.54
N ILE A 198 -7.47 -6.33 -9.11
CA ILE A 198 -8.33 -7.16 -9.93
C ILE A 198 -8.30 -8.56 -9.33
N GLY A 199 -9.46 -9.18 -9.21
CA GLY A 199 -9.58 -10.48 -8.58
C GLY A 199 -10.92 -11.14 -8.84
N VAL A 200 -11.24 -12.08 -7.97
CA VAL A 200 -12.52 -12.76 -7.91
C VAL A 200 -13.06 -12.69 -6.49
N VAL A 201 -14.38 -12.65 -6.35
CA VAL A 201 -15.08 -12.73 -5.07
C VAL A 201 -16.02 -13.93 -5.07
N LEU A 202 -16.03 -14.65 -3.96
CA LEU A 202 -17.01 -15.69 -3.67
C LEU A 202 -18.06 -15.11 -2.74
N ASP A 203 -19.26 -14.90 -3.26
CA ASP A 203 -20.43 -14.54 -2.47
C ASP A 203 -21.06 -15.81 -1.90
N GLY A 204 -21.32 -15.84 -0.60
CA GLY A 204 -21.89 -17.01 0.07
C GLY A 204 -23.42 -17.06 0.03
N ASN A 205 -24.06 -15.89 0.02
CA ASN A 205 -25.49 -15.74 0.29
C ASN A 205 -26.26 -15.10 -0.87
N ILE A 206 -26.14 -15.66 -2.07
CA ILE A 206 -26.90 -15.15 -3.22
C ILE A 206 -28.26 -15.82 -3.31
N LYS A 207 -29.32 -14.99 -3.40
CA LYS A 207 -30.70 -15.44 -3.57
C LYS A 207 -30.95 -15.89 -5.02
N ASP A 208 -31.61 -17.04 -5.17
CA ASP A 208 -32.05 -17.62 -6.44
C ASP A 208 -33.44 -18.26 -6.29
N LEU A 209 -34.12 -18.59 -7.40
CA LEU A 209 -35.37 -19.34 -7.36
C LEU A 209 -35.11 -20.77 -6.87
N ALA A 210 -35.93 -21.25 -5.93
CA ALA A 210 -35.83 -22.62 -5.43
C ALA A 210 -36.12 -23.66 -6.53
N ASP A 211 -35.59 -24.87 -6.33
CA ASP A 211 -35.82 -26.00 -7.24
C ASP A 211 -37.30 -26.15 -7.68
N GLY A 212 -37.49 -26.23 -8.99
CA GLY A 212 -38.81 -26.37 -9.62
C GLY A 212 -39.49 -25.04 -9.96
N PHE A 213 -39.04 -23.91 -9.41
CA PHE A 213 -39.46 -22.59 -9.88
C PHE A 213 -38.60 -22.17 -11.08
N LYS A 214 -39.25 -21.78 -12.16
CA LYS A 214 -38.61 -21.23 -13.35
C LYS A 214 -39.35 -19.99 -13.79
N GLU A 215 -38.60 -19.00 -14.26
CA GLU A 215 -39.18 -17.78 -14.78
C GLU A 215 -40.08 -18.07 -15.99
N ASN A 216 -41.23 -17.39 -16.03
CA ASN A 216 -42.24 -17.52 -17.07
C ASN A 216 -42.88 -18.93 -17.17
N GLU A 217 -42.71 -19.76 -16.14
CA GLU A 217 -43.40 -21.04 -16.00
C GLU A 217 -44.40 -21.02 -14.83
N PRO A 218 -45.39 -21.91 -14.81
CA PRO A 218 -46.25 -22.12 -13.65
C PRO A 218 -45.44 -22.55 -12.42
N PRO A 219 -45.83 -22.14 -11.21
CA PRO A 219 -45.19 -22.63 -9.99
C PRO A 219 -45.36 -24.16 -9.88
N PRO A 220 -44.41 -24.87 -9.25
CA PRO A 220 -44.53 -26.30 -9.07
C PRO A 220 -45.74 -26.65 -8.19
N GLY A 221 -46.55 -27.59 -8.64
CA GLY A 221 -47.70 -28.10 -7.89
C GLY A 221 -48.82 -27.07 -7.70
N THR A 222 -49.09 -26.72 -6.44
CA THR A 222 -50.19 -25.79 -6.05
C THR A 222 -49.68 -24.61 -5.22
N GLU A 223 -48.37 -24.33 -5.32
CA GLU A 223 -47.75 -23.24 -4.57
C GLU A 223 -48.27 -21.87 -5.04
N THR A 224 -48.58 -21.00 -4.07
CA THR A 224 -49.12 -19.65 -4.32
C THR A 224 -48.12 -18.54 -3.96
N ALA A 225 -46.94 -18.91 -3.48
CA ALA A 225 -45.84 -18.00 -3.17
C ALA A 225 -44.54 -18.50 -3.81
N VAL A 226 -43.68 -17.58 -4.24
CA VAL A 226 -42.35 -17.93 -4.76
C VAL A 226 -41.45 -18.33 -3.59
N ARG A 227 -40.77 -19.46 -3.71
CA ARG A 227 -39.70 -19.86 -2.80
C ARG A 227 -38.34 -19.56 -3.40
N TYR A 228 -37.43 -19.17 -2.54
CA TYR A 228 -36.04 -18.88 -2.89
C TYR A 228 -35.10 -19.89 -2.22
N GLU A 229 -33.94 -20.05 -2.83
CA GLU A 229 -32.81 -20.75 -2.25
C GLU A 229 -31.58 -19.83 -2.21
N THR A 230 -30.58 -20.26 -1.44
CA THR A 230 -29.32 -19.54 -1.29
C THR A 230 -28.21 -20.34 -1.93
N LYS A 231 -27.48 -19.70 -2.84
CA LYS A 231 -26.34 -20.29 -3.55
C LYS A 231 -25.10 -19.43 -3.37
N SER A 232 -23.94 -20.06 -3.56
CA SER A 232 -22.69 -19.34 -3.68
C SER A 232 -22.42 -18.98 -5.14
N ARG A 233 -21.86 -17.79 -5.37
CA ARG A 233 -21.57 -17.28 -6.73
C ARG A 233 -20.16 -16.72 -6.80
N TRP A 234 -19.47 -17.00 -7.89
CA TRP A 234 -18.22 -16.34 -8.23
C TRP A 234 -18.49 -15.08 -9.06
N SER A 235 -17.77 -14.01 -8.79
CA SER A 235 -17.82 -12.79 -9.59
C SER A 235 -16.42 -12.23 -9.79
N ALA A 236 -16.17 -11.66 -10.96
CA ALA A 236 -14.97 -10.85 -11.17
C ALA A 236 -15.05 -9.62 -10.26
N LEU A 237 -13.91 -9.15 -9.77
CA LEU A 237 -13.83 -8.04 -8.82
C LEU A 237 -12.79 -7.04 -9.32
N ILE A 238 -13.17 -5.77 -9.37
CA ILE A 238 -12.24 -4.63 -9.46
C ILE A 238 -12.36 -3.86 -8.15
N ILE A 239 -11.23 -3.52 -7.54
CA ILE A 239 -11.21 -2.70 -6.32
C ILE A 239 -10.26 -1.52 -6.45
N VAL A 240 -10.64 -0.45 -5.78
CA VAL A 240 -9.82 0.73 -5.56
C VAL A 240 -9.76 0.98 -4.06
N SER A 241 -8.58 0.97 -3.48
CA SER A 241 -8.36 1.16 -2.04
C SER A 241 -7.29 2.19 -1.75
N ARG A 242 -7.32 2.69 -0.51
CA ARG A 242 -6.21 3.44 0.07
C ARG A 242 -5.58 2.57 1.15
N THR A 243 -4.29 2.31 1.00
CA THR A 243 -3.50 1.52 1.96
C THR A 243 -3.09 2.40 3.13
N PHE A 244 -3.28 1.92 4.36
CA PHE A 244 -2.86 2.57 5.60
C PHE A 244 -1.94 1.67 6.43
#